data_AF-A0A2Z7BYC7-F1
#
_entry.id   AF-A0A2Z7BYC7-F1
#
_cell.length_a   1.000
_cell.length_b   1.000
_cell.length_c   1.000
_cell.angle_alpha   90.00
_cell.angle_beta   90.00
_cell.angle_gamma   90.00
#
_symmetry.space_group_name_H-M   'P 1'
#
loop_
_entity.id
_entity.type
_entity.pdbx_description
1 polymer ?
#
loop_
_entity_poly.entity_id
_entity_poly.type
_entity_poly.pdbx_seq_one_letter_code
_entity_poly.pdbx_strand_id
1 'polypeptide(L)'
;VNLNKMFWSKPCSLVLANDSPYRVEGPNYQGVQRFILKLMLFYSKQSQFIRWANVIYSRITYQVDRPAIYDVFSLEQTFKTTFSLLVLHMWLCLRRLKEEGKEGVELGQYLYEIYNHNLEVRVSKAGVNLLLIKWMKELEKIFYGNIVAYDAALGKQDELQTVIWKNVFSDDGSSQPSTAALLPVQASSHI
;
A
#
# COMPACT_ATOMS: atom_id res chain seq x y z
N VAL A 1 18.46 -11.87 -4.69
CA VAL A 1 17.41 -12.52 -3.86
C VAL A 1 16.75 -13.60 -4.70
N ASN A 2 16.67 -14.86 -4.26
CA ASN A 2 15.97 -15.90 -4.99
C ASN A 2 14.46 -15.78 -4.71
N LEU A 3 13.77 -15.02 -5.54
CA LEU A 3 12.36 -14.67 -5.37
C LEU A 3 11.47 -15.91 -5.36
N ASN A 4 11.76 -16.89 -6.23
CA ASN A 4 11.04 -18.16 -6.26
C ASN A 4 11.06 -18.85 -4.89
N LYS A 5 12.20 -18.93 -4.21
CA LYS A 5 12.24 -19.57 -2.88
C LYS A 5 11.43 -18.81 -1.81
N MET A 6 11.29 -17.49 -1.96
CA MET A 6 10.59 -16.64 -0.98
C MET A 6 9.06 -16.77 -1.10
N PHE A 7 8.51 -16.72 -2.32
CA PHE A 7 7.06 -16.77 -2.56
C PHE A 7 6.46 -18.17 -2.37
N TRP A 8 7.23 -19.23 -2.61
CA TRP A 8 6.75 -20.62 -2.49
C TRP A 8 6.99 -21.24 -1.10
N SER A 9 7.35 -20.45 -0.09
CA SER A 9 7.53 -20.94 1.28
C SER A 9 6.17 -21.16 1.97
N LYS A 10 6.10 -22.13 2.90
CA LYS A 10 4.85 -22.40 3.64
C LYS A 10 4.40 -21.13 4.38
N PRO A 11 3.08 -20.84 4.42
CA PRO A 11 2.58 -19.68 5.14
C PRO A 11 3.00 -19.78 6.61
N CYS A 12 3.73 -18.77 7.07
CA CYS A 12 4.16 -18.63 8.45
C CYS A 12 3.53 -17.37 9.05
N SER A 13 3.49 -17.29 10.38
CA SER A 13 2.99 -16.09 11.06
C SER A 13 3.73 -14.85 10.56
N LEU A 14 2.99 -13.84 10.13
CA LEU A 14 3.51 -12.51 9.78
C LEU A 14 3.73 -11.63 11.02
N VAL A 15 3.47 -12.16 12.22
CA VAL A 15 3.78 -11.46 13.47
C VAL A 15 5.29 -11.33 13.60
N LEU A 16 5.75 -10.09 13.63
CA LEU A 16 7.15 -9.78 13.85
C LEU A 16 7.55 -10.16 15.28
N ALA A 17 8.70 -10.82 15.41
CA ALA A 17 9.31 -11.10 16.70
C ALA A 17 9.49 -9.81 17.53
N ASN A 18 9.49 -9.93 18.86
CA ASN A 18 9.54 -8.77 19.76
C ASN A 18 10.81 -7.92 19.58
N ASP A 19 11.91 -8.56 19.16
CA ASP A 19 13.21 -7.96 18.88
C ASP A 19 13.37 -7.53 17.41
N SER A 20 12.35 -7.72 16.57
CA SER A 20 12.43 -7.39 15.16
C SER A 20 12.62 -5.88 14.94
N PRO A 21 13.60 -5.43 14.14
CA PRO A 21 13.79 -4.02 13.82
C PRO A 21 12.62 -3.44 13.02
N TYR A 22 11.75 -4.28 12.49
CA TYR A 22 10.55 -3.88 11.76
C TYR A 22 9.33 -3.71 12.68
N ARG A 23 9.39 -4.22 13.91
CA ARG A 23 8.30 -4.08 14.89
C ARG A 23 8.23 -2.63 15.33
N VAL A 24 7.02 -2.07 15.29
CA VAL A 24 6.76 -0.72 15.76
C VAL A 24 5.94 -0.81 17.02
N GLU A 25 6.51 -0.39 18.14
CA GLU A 25 5.82 -0.35 19.42
C GLU A 25 5.33 1.06 19.70
N GLY A 26 4.10 1.16 20.22
CA GLY A 26 3.58 2.43 20.72
C GLY A 26 4.39 2.89 21.93
N PRO A 27 4.56 4.20 22.14
CA PRO A 27 5.31 4.68 23.28
C PRO A 27 4.63 4.32 24.61
N ASN A 28 5.39 3.70 25.53
CA ASN A 28 4.90 3.22 26.82
C ASN A 28 5.25 4.20 27.95
N TYR A 29 4.57 5.34 27.99
CA TYR A 29 4.77 6.35 29.04
C TYR A 29 4.08 5.94 30.35
N GLN A 30 4.73 6.21 31.50
CA GLN A 30 4.21 5.88 32.84
C GLN A 30 4.12 7.11 33.77
N GLY A 31 3.45 6.96 34.90
CA GLY A 31 3.36 7.98 35.96
C GLY A 31 2.78 9.32 35.48
N VAL A 32 3.41 10.42 35.91
CA VAL A 32 2.97 11.79 35.63
C VAL A 32 2.95 12.09 34.13
N GLN A 33 3.92 11.57 33.36
CA GLN A 33 3.98 11.76 31.91
C GLN A 33 2.75 11.15 31.22
N ARG A 34 2.36 9.93 31.62
CA ARG A 34 1.13 9.30 31.11
C ARG A 34 -0.10 10.12 31.43
N PHE A 35 -0.18 10.66 32.65
CA PHE A 35 -1.29 11.51 33.08
C PHE A 35 -1.40 12.78 32.23
N ILE A 36 -0.30 13.51 32.03
CA ILE A 36 -0.25 14.72 31.19
C ILE A 36 -0.66 14.39 29.75
N LEU A 37 -0.08 13.35 29.15
CA LEU A 37 -0.41 12.94 27.77
C LEU A 37 -1.87 12.52 27.61
N LYS A 38 -2.44 11.86 28.62
CA LYS A 38 -3.86 11.52 28.65
C LYS A 38 -4.73 12.78 28.67
N LEU A 39 -4.35 13.80 29.44
CA LEU A 39 -5.05 15.09 29.48
C LEU A 39 -4.95 15.83 28.13
N MET A 40 -3.83 15.70 27.43
CA MET A 40 -3.63 16.23 26.06
C MET A 40 -4.23 15.34 24.95
N LEU A 41 -5.11 14.38 25.27
CA LEU A 41 -5.78 13.50 24.31
C LEU A 41 -4.84 12.62 23.46
N PHE A 42 -3.60 12.40 23.89
CA PHE A 42 -2.62 11.57 23.18
C PHE A 42 -3.09 10.11 22.99
N TYR A 43 -3.87 9.61 23.95
CA TYR A 43 -4.45 8.27 23.93
C TYR A 43 -5.89 8.25 23.40
N SER A 44 -6.39 9.35 22.83
CA SER A 44 -7.67 9.33 22.13
C SER A 44 -7.61 8.37 20.94
N LYS A 45 -8.77 7.81 20.56
CA LYS A 45 -8.89 6.88 19.42
C LYS A 45 -8.32 7.50 18.14
N GLN A 46 -8.71 8.74 17.84
CA GLN A 46 -8.21 9.50 16.70
C GLN A 46 -6.68 9.64 16.72
N SER A 47 -6.09 10.02 17.86
CA SER A 47 -4.63 10.18 17.97
C SER A 47 -3.88 8.85 17.76
N GLN A 48 -4.41 7.74 18.28
CA GLN A 48 -3.87 6.40 18.06
C GLN A 48 -3.97 6.00 16.58
N PHE A 49 -5.13 6.22 15.95
CA PHE A 49 -5.39 5.82 14.57
C PHE A 49 -4.50 6.59 13.58
N ILE A 50 -4.30 7.89 13.79
CA ILE A 50 -3.35 8.69 13.01
C ILE A 50 -1.94 8.09 13.10
N ARG A 51 -1.48 7.70 14.30
CA ARG A 51 -0.14 7.09 14.46
C ARG A 51 -0.05 5.74 13.77
N TRP A 52 -1.04 4.87 13.93
CA TRP A 52 -1.05 3.56 13.31
C TRP A 52 -1.11 3.65 11.79
N ALA A 53 -1.96 4.53 11.25
CA ALA A 53 -2.05 4.79 9.82
C ALA A 53 -0.72 5.34 9.26
N ASN A 54 -0.04 6.24 9.96
CA ASN A 54 1.30 6.70 9.58
C ASN A 54 2.33 5.57 9.53
N VAL A 55 2.29 4.65 10.51
CA VAL A 55 3.18 3.48 10.53
C VAL A 55 2.93 2.57 9.33
N ILE A 56 1.66 2.23 9.06
CA ILE A 56 1.29 1.41 7.91
C ILE A 56 1.73 2.10 6.61
N TYR A 57 1.39 3.38 6.44
CA TYR A 57 1.72 4.12 5.24
C TYR A 57 3.24 4.27 5.03
N SER A 58 4.00 4.49 6.10
CA SER A 58 5.46 4.54 6.03
C SER A 58 6.07 3.22 5.55
N ARG A 59 5.47 2.07 5.88
CA ARG A 59 5.90 0.78 5.36
C ARG A 59 5.56 0.61 3.89
N ILE A 60 4.37 1.09 3.47
CA ILE A 60 3.97 1.11 2.06
C ILE A 60 4.96 1.94 1.24
N THR A 61 5.21 3.19 1.63
CA THR A 61 6.13 4.07 0.89
C THR A 61 7.55 3.57 0.92
N TYR A 62 8.01 3.00 2.04
CA TYR A 62 9.32 2.37 2.11
C TYR A 62 9.49 1.22 1.10
N GLN A 63 8.44 0.42 0.87
CA GLN A 63 8.48 -0.66 -0.11
C GLN A 63 8.43 -0.13 -1.55
N VAL A 64 7.59 0.88 -1.81
CA VAL A 64 7.43 1.45 -3.15
C VAL A 64 8.61 2.31 -3.57
N ASP A 65 9.21 3.10 -2.67
CA ASP A 65 10.31 4.03 -3.01
C ASP A 65 11.67 3.32 -3.15
N ARG A 66 11.73 1.98 -2.99
CA ARG A 66 12.97 1.20 -3.09
C ARG A 66 13.27 0.76 -4.52
N PRO A 67 14.48 1.02 -5.06
CA PRO A 67 14.86 0.59 -6.42
C PRO A 67 14.69 -0.91 -6.67
N ALA A 68 14.93 -1.73 -5.64
CA ALA A 68 14.86 -3.19 -5.75
C ALA A 68 13.51 -3.72 -6.23
N ILE A 69 12.38 -3.06 -5.95
CA ILE A 69 11.08 -3.51 -6.47
C ILE A 69 11.02 -3.31 -7.99
N TYR A 70 11.48 -2.16 -8.48
CA TYR A 70 11.51 -1.86 -9.91
C TYR A 70 12.42 -2.83 -10.67
N ASP A 71 13.62 -3.11 -10.13
CA ASP A 71 14.57 -4.04 -10.74
C ASP A 71 14.00 -5.47 -10.81
N VAL A 72 13.42 -5.94 -9.70
CA VAL A 72 12.84 -7.29 -9.60
C VAL A 72 11.68 -7.48 -10.56
N PHE A 73 10.83 -6.48 -10.68
CA PHE A 73 9.63 -6.52 -11.52
C PHE A 73 9.89 -6.01 -12.95
N SER A 74 11.13 -5.61 -13.29
CA SER A 74 11.50 -5.00 -14.57
C SER A 74 10.61 -3.80 -14.94
N LEU A 75 10.33 -2.95 -13.95
CA LEU A 75 9.54 -1.73 -14.08
C LEU A 75 10.47 -0.53 -14.23
N GLU A 76 10.12 0.43 -15.08
CA GLU A 76 10.78 1.74 -15.07
C GLU A 76 10.30 2.55 -13.86
N GLN A 77 11.18 3.29 -13.18
CA GLN A 77 10.81 4.13 -12.05
C GLN A 77 10.21 5.47 -12.53
N THR A 78 8.94 5.45 -12.93
CA THR A 78 8.17 6.62 -13.35
C THR A 78 7.10 6.98 -12.32
N PHE A 79 6.48 8.16 -12.44
CA PHE A 79 5.34 8.51 -11.58
C PHE A 79 4.20 7.50 -11.74
N LYS A 80 3.93 7.04 -12.98
CA LYS A 80 2.87 6.07 -13.29
C LYS A 80 3.10 4.75 -12.56
N THR A 81 4.28 4.14 -12.71
CA THR A 81 4.57 2.85 -12.07
C THR A 81 4.60 2.96 -10.55
N THR A 82 5.17 4.04 -10.02
CA THR A 82 5.15 4.35 -8.59
C THR A 82 3.72 4.49 -8.06
N PHE A 83 2.86 5.21 -8.78
CA PHE A 83 1.45 5.34 -8.44
C PHE A 83 0.73 3.99 -8.48
N SER A 84 0.89 3.20 -9.54
CA SER A 84 0.29 1.86 -9.63
C SER A 84 0.71 0.94 -8.48
N LEU A 85 2.00 0.98 -8.09
CA LEU A 85 2.49 0.23 -6.93
C LEU A 85 1.90 0.74 -5.60
N LEU A 86 1.75 2.06 -5.42
CA LEU A 86 1.07 2.61 -4.25
C LEU A 86 -0.38 2.13 -4.18
N VAL A 87 -1.13 2.17 -5.29
CA VAL A 87 -2.52 1.71 -5.35
C VAL A 87 -2.61 0.22 -4.99
N LEU A 88 -1.73 -0.61 -5.52
CA LEU A 88 -1.70 -2.05 -5.21
C LEU A 88 -1.45 -2.32 -3.72
N HIS A 89 -0.47 -1.65 -3.10
CA HIS A 89 -0.19 -1.81 -1.68
C HIS A 89 -1.32 -1.27 -0.79
N MET A 90 -1.92 -0.14 -1.17
CA MET A 90 -3.07 0.43 -0.48
C MET A 90 -4.27 -0.52 -0.54
N TRP A 91 -4.56 -1.14 -1.70
CA TRP A 91 -5.61 -2.13 -1.84
C TRP A 91 -5.42 -3.30 -0.86
N LEU A 92 -4.23 -3.92 -0.85
CA LEU A 92 -3.91 -5.03 0.05
C LEU A 92 -4.12 -4.65 1.52
N CYS A 93 -3.63 -3.47 1.93
CA CYS A 93 -3.74 -3.00 3.31
C CYS A 93 -5.18 -2.66 3.70
N LEU A 94 -5.91 -1.92 2.87
CA LEU A 94 -7.30 -1.55 3.13
C LEU A 94 -8.21 -2.77 3.19
N ARG A 95 -7.98 -3.74 2.30
CA ARG A 95 -8.70 -5.01 2.30
C ARG A 95 -8.47 -5.78 3.60
N ARG A 96 -7.21 -5.95 4.01
CA ARG A 96 -6.86 -6.63 5.26
C ARG A 96 -7.45 -5.91 6.48
N LEU A 97 -7.42 -4.57 6.50
CA LEU A 97 -8.03 -3.78 7.57
C LEU A 97 -9.55 -3.96 7.63
N LYS A 98 -10.23 -4.05 6.49
CA LYS A 98 -11.68 -4.27 6.44
C LYS A 98 -12.11 -5.58 7.14
N GLU A 99 -11.24 -6.59 7.16
CA GLU A 99 -11.48 -7.86 7.86
C GLU A 99 -11.48 -7.72 9.40
N GLU A 100 -10.91 -6.65 9.94
CA GLU A 100 -10.96 -6.31 11.38
C GLU A 100 -12.28 -5.61 11.79
N GLY A 101 -13.26 -5.54 10.88
CA GLY A 101 -14.58 -4.96 11.15
C GLY A 101 -14.57 -3.43 11.21
N LYS A 102 -15.44 -2.86 12.04
CA LYS A 102 -15.70 -1.41 12.07
C LYS A 102 -14.46 -0.57 12.40
N GLU A 103 -13.64 -1.03 13.34
CA GLU A 103 -12.42 -0.31 13.74
C GLU A 103 -11.37 -0.33 12.63
N GLY A 104 -11.24 -1.45 11.92
CA GLY A 104 -10.34 -1.55 10.78
C GLY A 104 -10.78 -0.69 9.59
N VAL A 105 -12.08 -0.61 9.31
CA VAL A 105 -12.63 0.31 8.30
C VAL A 105 -12.32 1.76 8.65
N GLU A 106 -12.48 2.15 9.92
CA GLU A 106 -12.19 3.50 10.39
C GLU A 106 -10.67 3.81 10.33
N LEU A 107 -9.81 2.88 10.73
CA LEU A 107 -8.36 3.00 10.54
C LEU A 107 -7.98 3.12 9.06
N GLY A 108 -8.69 2.40 8.18
CA GLY A 108 -8.53 2.49 6.74
C GLY A 108 -8.81 3.89 6.18
N GLN A 109 -9.75 4.63 6.77
CA GLN A 109 -10.00 6.03 6.37
C GLN A 109 -8.81 6.93 6.70
N TYR A 110 -8.26 6.83 7.91
CA TYR A 110 -7.04 7.57 8.28
C TYR A 110 -5.84 7.21 7.37
N LEU A 111 -5.72 5.93 6.98
CA LEU A 111 -4.70 5.49 6.04
C LEU A 111 -4.89 6.12 4.65
N TYR A 112 -6.13 6.17 4.16
CA TYR A 112 -6.47 6.80 2.88
C TYR A 112 -6.21 8.31 2.88
N GLU A 113 -6.53 9.01 3.97
CA GLU A 113 -6.24 10.45 4.14
C GLU A 113 -4.74 10.76 4.06
N ILE A 114 -3.91 9.97 4.78
CA ILE A 114 -2.45 10.12 4.74
C ILE A 114 -1.90 9.83 3.34
N TYR A 115 -2.42 8.79 2.69
CA TYR A 115 -2.08 8.46 1.30
C TYR A 115 -2.39 9.62 0.35
N ASN A 116 -3.59 10.19 0.42
CA ASN A 116 -4.00 11.29 -0.44
C ASN A 116 -3.15 12.54 -0.24
N HIS A 117 -2.81 12.87 1.01
CA HIS A 117 -1.92 13.98 1.30
C HIS A 117 -0.52 13.75 0.72
N ASN A 118 0.04 12.54 0.85
CA ASN A 118 1.34 12.24 0.27
C ASN A 118 1.32 12.23 -1.26
N LEU A 119 0.23 11.73 -1.86
CA LEU A 119 0.02 11.74 -3.30
C LEU A 119 -0.04 13.17 -3.85
N GLU A 120 -0.75 14.07 -3.17
CA GLU A 120 -0.81 15.49 -3.51
C GLU A 120 0.59 16.11 -3.53
N VAL A 121 1.41 15.83 -2.51
CA VAL A 121 2.81 16.29 -2.46
C VAL A 121 3.63 15.71 -3.63
N ARG A 122 3.44 14.45 -4.00
CA ARG A 122 4.13 13.82 -5.15
C ARG A 122 3.72 14.47 -6.47
N VAL A 123 2.43 14.73 -6.68
CA VAL A 123 1.91 15.41 -7.88
C VAL A 123 2.42 16.85 -7.97
N SER A 124 2.44 17.57 -6.85
CA SER A 124 2.98 18.92 -6.77
C SER A 124 4.48 18.96 -7.16
N LYS A 125 5.26 18.02 -6.65
CA LYS A 125 6.69 17.86 -6.99
C LYS A 125 6.94 17.46 -8.45
N ALA A 126 5.99 16.77 -9.08
CA ALA A 126 6.05 16.44 -10.50
C ALA A 126 5.76 17.65 -11.43
N GLY A 127 5.53 18.85 -10.86
CA GLY A 127 5.42 20.11 -11.61
C GLY A 127 4.00 20.47 -12.05
N VAL A 128 2.97 19.79 -11.55
CA VAL A 128 1.59 19.91 -12.05
C VAL A 128 0.68 20.76 -11.14
N ASN A 129 1.23 21.83 -10.57
CA ASN A 129 0.56 22.64 -9.55
C ASN A 129 -0.71 23.36 -10.05
N LEU A 130 -0.71 23.88 -11.28
CA LEU A 130 -1.85 24.61 -11.85
C LEU A 130 -3.10 23.74 -12.06
N LEU A 131 -2.92 22.43 -12.24
CA LEU A 131 -4.00 21.48 -12.50
C LEU A 131 -4.12 20.43 -11.39
N LEU A 132 -3.54 20.69 -10.21
CA LEU A 132 -3.46 19.74 -9.10
C LEU A 132 -4.83 19.12 -8.77
N ILE A 133 -5.87 19.94 -8.64
CA ILE A 133 -7.24 19.47 -8.34
C ILE A 133 -7.75 18.52 -9.42
N LYS A 134 -7.51 18.83 -10.70
CA LYS A 134 -7.93 17.98 -11.83
C LYS A 134 -7.18 16.64 -11.79
N TRP A 135 -5.87 16.68 -11.56
CA TRP A 135 -5.05 15.47 -11.46
C TRP A 135 -5.43 14.60 -10.27
N MET A 136 -5.65 15.19 -9.09
CA MET A 136 -6.08 14.45 -7.91
C MET A 136 -7.42 13.74 -8.15
N LYS A 137 -8.38 14.36 -8.84
CA LYS A 137 -9.65 13.71 -9.21
C LYS A 137 -9.46 12.54 -10.18
N GLU A 138 -8.58 12.69 -11.18
CA GLU A 138 -8.29 11.59 -12.10
C GLU A 138 -7.58 10.43 -11.39
N LEU A 139 -6.61 10.73 -10.52
CA LEU A 139 -5.91 9.71 -9.73
C LEU A 139 -6.84 9.01 -8.75
N GLU A 140 -7.77 9.72 -8.11
CA GLU A 140 -8.82 9.14 -7.26
C GLU A 140 -9.73 8.19 -8.05
N LYS A 141 -10.14 8.58 -9.27
CA LYS A 141 -10.92 7.71 -10.15
C LYS A 141 -10.15 6.45 -10.53
N ILE A 142 -8.86 6.57 -10.86
CA ILE A 142 -8.00 5.41 -11.16
C ILE A 142 -7.85 4.53 -9.92
N PHE A 143 -7.65 5.11 -8.74
CA PHE A 143 -7.56 4.40 -7.47
C PHE A 143 -8.79 3.52 -7.24
N TYR A 144 -10.00 4.11 -7.21
CA TYR A 144 -11.21 3.33 -6.96
C TYR A 144 -11.53 2.33 -8.07
N GLY A 145 -11.24 2.66 -9.34
CA GLY A 145 -11.38 1.72 -10.45
C GLY A 145 -10.50 0.48 -10.27
N ASN A 146 -9.27 0.66 -9.80
CA ASN A 146 -8.34 -0.41 -9.46
C ASN A 146 -8.84 -1.26 -8.28
N ILE A 147 -9.30 -0.63 -7.18
CA ILE A 147 -9.85 -1.36 -6.03
C ILE A 147 -10.97 -2.31 -6.46
N VAL A 148 -11.93 -1.81 -7.25
CA VAL A 148 -13.05 -2.62 -7.75
C VAL A 148 -12.56 -3.74 -8.66
N ALA A 149 -11.63 -3.46 -9.57
CA ALA A 149 -11.08 -4.46 -10.47
C ALA A 149 -10.32 -5.57 -9.73
N TYR A 150 -9.51 -5.21 -8.73
CA TYR A 150 -8.77 -6.18 -7.91
C TYR A 150 -9.71 -7.01 -7.04
N ASP A 151 -10.69 -6.40 -6.38
CA ASP A 151 -11.67 -7.13 -5.57
C ASP A 151 -12.52 -8.10 -6.42
N ALA A 152 -12.87 -7.73 -7.65
CA ALA A 152 -13.63 -8.60 -8.55
C ALA A 152 -12.82 -9.80 -9.07
N ALA A 153 -11.51 -9.63 -9.21
CA ALA A 153 -10.58 -10.66 -9.68
C ALA A 153 -10.09 -11.57 -8.55
N LEU A 154 -10.31 -11.19 -7.29
CA LEU A 154 -9.82 -11.95 -6.16
C LEU A 154 -10.50 -13.32 -6.05
N GLY A 155 -9.72 -14.34 -5.67
CA GLY A 155 -10.16 -15.73 -5.62
C GLY A 155 -10.10 -16.44 -6.97
N LYS A 156 -9.71 -15.71 -8.03
CA LYS A 156 -9.53 -16.25 -9.39
C LYS A 156 -8.14 -15.89 -9.88
N GLN A 157 -7.20 -16.81 -9.69
CA GLN A 157 -5.78 -16.57 -9.86
C GLN A 157 -5.43 -15.96 -11.23
N ASP A 158 -6.00 -16.49 -12.31
CA ASP A 158 -5.74 -16.02 -13.68
C ASP A 158 -6.31 -14.62 -13.95
N GLU A 159 -7.48 -14.31 -13.39
CA GLU A 159 -8.08 -12.97 -13.50
C GLU A 159 -7.27 -11.95 -12.69
N LEU A 160 -6.84 -12.29 -11.47
CA LEU A 160 -6.05 -11.40 -10.63
C LEU A 160 -4.70 -11.08 -11.28
N GLN A 161 -4.04 -12.10 -11.82
CA GLN A 161 -2.81 -11.93 -12.58
C GLN A 161 -3.02 -10.95 -13.75
N THR A 162 -4.11 -11.13 -14.51
CA THR A 162 -4.44 -10.28 -15.65
C THR A 162 -4.73 -8.83 -15.24
N VAL A 163 -5.46 -8.61 -14.14
CA VAL A 163 -5.79 -7.26 -13.67
C VAL A 163 -4.54 -6.55 -13.12
N ILE A 164 -3.69 -7.25 -12.36
CA ILE A 164 -2.41 -6.68 -11.88
C ILE A 164 -1.53 -6.32 -13.08
N TRP A 165 -1.43 -7.20 -14.08
CA TRP A 165 -0.68 -6.94 -15.31
C TRP A 165 -1.11 -5.63 -15.97
N LYS A 166 -2.42 -5.49 -16.24
CA LYS A 166 -2.99 -4.33 -16.92
C LYS A 166 -2.75 -3.01 -16.18
N ASN A 167 -2.76 -3.03 -14.85
CA ASN A 167 -2.69 -1.81 -14.06
C ASN A 167 -1.28 -1.42 -13.62
N VAL A 168 -0.36 -2.39 -13.49
CA VAL A 168 1.01 -2.14 -13.02
C VAL A 168 2.03 -2.18 -14.14
N PHE A 169 1.87 -3.04 -15.15
CA PHE A 169 2.90 -3.34 -16.15
C PHE A 169 2.56 -2.90 -17.56
N SER A 170 1.27 -2.82 -17.91
CA SER A 170 0.86 -2.47 -19.27
C SER A 170 0.88 -0.95 -19.48
N ASP A 171 1.57 -0.51 -20.54
CA ASP A 171 1.65 0.91 -20.84
C ASP A 171 0.39 1.43 -21.57
N ASP A 172 -0.30 0.53 -22.27
CA ASP A 172 -1.41 0.76 -23.21
C ASP A 172 -2.67 -0.08 -22.93
N GLY A 173 -2.66 -0.95 -21.91
CA GLY A 173 -3.77 -1.88 -21.60
C GLY A 173 -3.75 -3.16 -22.44
N SER A 174 -2.67 -3.46 -23.17
CA SER A 174 -2.47 -4.71 -23.90
C SER A 174 -2.61 -5.96 -23.01
N SER A 175 -3.22 -7.01 -23.58
CA SER A 175 -3.87 -8.10 -22.84
C SER A 175 -3.01 -9.33 -22.56
N GLN A 176 -1.68 -9.29 -22.76
CA GLN A 176 -0.83 -10.47 -22.57
C GLN A 176 0.44 -10.11 -21.79
N PRO A 177 0.70 -10.75 -20.64
CA PRO A 177 2.02 -10.74 -20.03
C PRO A 177 3.00 -11.44 -20.96
N SER A 178 4.11 -10.78 -21.33
CA SER A 178 5.19 -11.46 -22.03
C SER A 178 5.80 -12.55 -21.13
N THR A 179 6.44 -13.57 -21.69
CA THR A 179 7.00 -14.69 -20.92
C THR A 179 7.94 -14.26 -19.79
N ALA A 180 8.69 -13.17 -19.98
CA ALA A 180 9.58 -12.59 -18.95
C ALA A 180 8.80 -11.96 -17.79
N ALA A 181 7.59 -11.51 -18.05
CA ALA A 181 6.76 -10.75 -17.13
C ALA A 181 5.68 -11.62 -16.45
N LEU A 182 5.57 -12.90 -16.80
CA LEU A 182 4.68 -13.86 -16.13
C LEU A 182 5.13 -14.18 -14.70
N LEU A 183 6.43 -14.40 -14.48
CA LEU A 183 6.98 -14.79 -13.17
C LEU A 183 6.70 -13.75 -12.07
N PRO A 184 6.91 -12.44 -12.30
CA PRO A 184 6.66 -11.44 -11.28
C PRO A 184 5.15 -11.27 -11.00
N VAL A 185 4.27 -11.42 -11.99
CA VAL A 185 2.83 -11.27 -11.80
C VAL A 185 2.21 -12.49 -11.10
N GLN A 186 2.71 -13.70 -11.39
CA GLN A 186 2.35 -14.93 -10.67
C GLN A 186 2.73 -14.84 -9.19
N ALA A 187 3.88 -14.23 -8.86
CA ALA A 187 4.27 -14.02 -7.47
C ALA A 187 3.29 -13.10 -6.71
N SER A 188 2.70 -12.11 -7.38
CA SER A 188 1.73 -11.18 -6.78
C SER A 188 0.31 -11.75 -6.64
N SER A 189 -0.08 -12.77 -7.43
CA SER A 189 -1.42 -13.36 -7.37
C SER A 189 -1.58 -14.46 -6.32
N HIS A 190 -0.47 -14.93 -5.74
CA HIS A 190 -0.43 -15.98 -4.71
C HIS A 190 -0.33 -15.43 -3.25
N ILE A 191 -0.38 -14.11 -3.07
CA ILE A 191 -0.44 -13.43 -1.75
C ILE A 191 -1.90 -13.29 -1.31
#